data_AF-A0A087USB7-F1
#
_entry.id   AF-A0A087USB7-F1
#
_cell.length_a   1.000
_cell.length_b   1.000
_cell.length_c   1.000
_cell.angle_alpha   90.00
_cell.angle_beta   90.00
_cell.angle_gamma   90.00
#
_symmetry.space_group_name_H-M   'P 1'
#
loop_
_entity.id
_entity.type
_entity.pdbx_description
1 polymer ?
#
loop_
_entity_poly.entity_id
_entity_poly.type
_entity_poly.pdbx_seq_one_letter_code
_entity_poly.pdbx_strand_id
1 'polypeptide(L)' 'MYLKQLYLTNNRITAIANGTFWSNTNMKLLVLSHNPLTVLSPGAFLGLYNLEELDLRNCGLRSLP' A
#
# COMPACT_ATOMS: atom_id res chain seq x y z
N MET A 1 -2.64 -12.93 -8.34
CA MET A 1 -1.24 -12.71 -8.76
C MET A 1 -0.28 -13.19 -7.67
N TYR A 2 0.90 -13.72 -8.00
CA TYR A 2 1.83 -14.40 -7.08
C TYR A 2 2.84 -13.49 -6.35
N LEU A 3 2.64 -12.16 -6.35
CA LEU A 3 3.62 -11.24 -5.79
C LEU A 3 3.67 -11.38 -4.26
N LYS A 4 4.83 -11.79 -3.74
CA LYS A 4 5.11 -11.85 -2.29
C LYS A 4 5.58 -10.49 -1.75
N GLN A 5 6.26 -9.70 -2.57
CA GLN A 5 6.84 -8.42 -2.16
C GLN A 5 6.65 -7.41 -3.29
N LEU A 6 6.26 -6.18 -2.95
CA LEU A 6 6.08 -5.09 -3.89
C LEU A 6 6.79 -3.84 -3.35
N TYR A 7 7.76 -3.35 -4.11
CA TYR A 7 8.51 -2.13 -3.80
C TYR A 7 8.11 -1.01 -4.76
N LEU A 8 7.55 0.06 -4.20
CA LEU A 8 7.10 1.25 -4.91
C LEU A 8 7.74 2.52 -4.33
N THR A 9 8.88 2.38 -3.65
CA THR A 9 9.63 3.49 -3.04
C THR A 9 9.97 4.59 -4.06
N ASN A 10 9.94 5.86 -3.64
CA ASN A 10 10.34 7.01 -4.46
C ASN A 10 9.57 7.16 -5.77
N ASN A 11 8.26 6.89 -5.76
CA ASN A 11 7.38 7.14 -6.89
C ASN A 11 6.51 8.39 -6.66
N ARG A 12 5.56 8.62 -7.57
CA ARG A 12 4.62 9.75 -7.54
C ARG A 12 3.21 9.32 -7.14
N ILE A 13 3.10 8.29 -6.30
CA ILE A 13 1.79 7.77 -5.86
C ILE A 13 1.18 8.76 -4.88
N THR A 14 0.03 9.30 -5.20
CA THR A 14 -0.67 10.30 -4.37
C THR A 14 -1.87 9.72 -3.63
N ALA A 15 -2.43 8.60 -4.13
CA ALA A 15 -3.61 7.97 -3.57
C ALA A 15 -3.61 6.45 -3.76
N ILE A 16 -4.27 5.73 -2.85
CA ILE A 16 -4.63 4.31 -3.00
C ILE A 16 -6.14 4.17 -2.84
N ALA A 17 -6.78 3.63 -3.87
CA ALA A 17 -8.23 3.44 -3.93
C ALA A 17 -8.65 2.09 -3.33
N ASN A 18 -9.94 1.94 -3.08
CA ASN A 18 -10.49 0.67 -2.62
C ASN A 18 -10.18 -0.46 -3.61
N GLY A 19 -9.73 -1.60 -3.07
CA GLY A 19 -9.51 -2.81 -3.88
C GLY A 19 -8.30 -2.75 -4.81
N THR A 20 -7.41 -1.75 -4.73
CA THR A 20 -6.17 -1.71 -5.52
C THR A 20 -5.37 -3.00 -5.42
N PHE A 21 -5.39 -3.66 -4.26
CA PHE A 21 -4.67 -4.91 -4.01
C PHE A 21 -5.56 -6.13 -3.75
N TRP A 22 -6.84 -6.07 -4.12
CA TRP A 22 -7.86 -7.09 -3.83
C TRP A 22 -7.41 -8.52 -4.20
N SER A 23 -6.71 -8.68 -5.32
CA SER A 23 -6.32 -9.99 -5.87
C SER A 23 -4.96 -10.50 -5.39
N ASN A 24 -4.28 -9.75 -4.51
CA ASN A 24 -2.91 -9.99 -4.09
C ASN A 24 -2.86 -10.64 -2.70
N THR A 25 -3.62 -11.72 -2.54
CA THR A 25 -3.80 -12.41 -1.26
C THR A 25 -2.51 -12.97 -0.66
N ASN A 26 -1.49 -13.26 -1.47
CA ASN A 26 -0.21 -13.84 -1.02
C ASN A 26 0.89 -12.80 -0.76
N MET A 27 0.60 -11.51 -0.85
CA MET A 27 1.59 -10.45 -0.62
C MET A 27 1.93 -10.36 0.86
N LYS A 28 3.23 -10.39 1.16
CA LYS A 28 3.81 -10.29 2.50
C LYS A 28 4.42 -8.92 2.80
N LEU A 29 4.95 -8.23 1.78
CA LEU A 29 5.58 -6.94 1.93
C LEU A 29 5.07 -5.95 0.89
N LEU A 30 4.65 -4.77 1.36
CA LEU A 30 4.31 -3.63 0.52
C LEU A 30 5.09 -2.39 0.98
N VAL A 31 5.99 -1.89 0.14
CA VAL A 31 6.78 -0.69 0.42
C VAL A 31 6.30 0.44 -0.47
N LEU A 32 5.74 1.49 0.15
CA LEU A 32 5.22 2.70 -0.48
C LEU A 32 5.96 3.96 -0.03
N SER A 33 7.05 3.79 0.71
CA SER A 33 7.77 4.90 1.33
C SER A 33 8.27 5.94 0.33
N HIS A 34 8.39 7.18 0.78
CA HIS A 34 8.80 8.32 -0.04
C HIS A 34 7.92 8.55 -1.28
N ASN A 35 6.62 8.31 -1.15
CA ASN A 35 5.62 8.76 -2.11
C ASN A 35 4.85 9.96 -1.54
N PRO A 36 4.38 10.91 -2.36
CA PRO A 36 3.50 11.99 -1.94
C PRO A 36 2.07 11.50 -1.65
N LEU A 37 1.93 10.33 -1.02
CA LEU A 37 0.68 9.65 -0.73
C LEU A 37 -0.06 10.38 0.39
N THR A 38 -1.18 11.02 0.05
CA THR A 38 -1.99 11.82 0.98
C THR A 38 -3.38 11.25 1.18
N VAL A 39 -3.82 10.33 0.32
CA VAL A 39 -5.17 9.76 0.35
C VAL A 39 -5.10 8.23 0.41
N LEU A 40 -5.68 7.66 1.46
CA LEU A 40 -5.97 6.23 1.57
C LEU A 40 -7.48 6.05 1.74
N SER A 41 -8.09 5.29 0.84
CA SER A 41 -9.49 4.88 1.04
C SER A 41 -9.59 3.85 2.17
N PRO A 42 -10.72 3.74 2.91
CA PRO A 42 -10.87 2.77 4.00
C PRO A 42 -10.61 1.30 3.60
N GLY A 43 -10.83 0.98 2.32
CA GLY A 43 -10.57 -0.34 1.75
C GLY A 43 -9.28 -0.43 0.92
N ALA A 44 -8.33 0.49 1.10
CA ALA A 44 -7.09 0.55 0.30
C ALA A 44 -6.27 -0.74 0.35
N PHE A 45 -6.27 -1.41 1.51
CA PHE A 45 -5.49 -2.63 1.75
C PHE A 45 -6.36 -3.91 1.83
N LEU A 46 -7.64 -3.83 1.43
CA LEU A 46 -8.50 -5.02 1.37
C LEU A 46 -7.92 -6.06 0.42
N GLY A 47 -7.93 -7.33 0.84
CA GLY A 47 -7.38 -8.45 0.09
C GLY A 47 -5.93 -8.79 0.41
N LEU A 48 -5.18 -7.92 1.10
CA LEU A 48 -3.81 -8.17 1.54
C LEU A 48 -3.75 -9.04 2.82
N TYR A 49 -4.44 -10.19 2.81
CA TYR A 49 -4.66 -11.02 4.01
C TYR A 49 -3.39 -11.60 4.62
N ASN A 50 -2.32 -11.77 3.84
CA ASN A 50 -1.04 -12.31 4.30
C ASN A 50 0.04 -11.23 4.44
N LEU A 51 -0.33 -9.95 4.50
CA LEU A 51 0.64 -8.86 4.63
C LEU A 51 1.28 -8.89 6.01
N GLU A 52 2.61 -8.99 6.03
CA GLU A 52 3.43 -9.03 7.23
C GLU A 52 4.08 -7.66 7.48
N GLU A 53 4.40 -6.91 6.42
CA GLU A 53 5.05 -5.61 6.51
C GLU A 53 4.47 -4.60 5.50
N LEU A 54 4.19 -3.39 6.01
CA LEU A 54 3.72 -2.24 5.25
C LEU A 54 4.59 -1.03 5.60
N ASP A 55 5.33 -0.52 4.63
CA ASP A 55 6.16 0.67 4.80
C ASP A 55 5.52 1.90 4.14
N LEU A 56 5.02 2.81 4.98
CA LEU A 56 4.45 4.11 4.61
C LEU A 56 5.31 5.28 5.09
N ARG A 57 6.59 5.06 5.42
CA ARG A 57 7.49 6.13 5.89
C ARG A 57 7.63 7.22 4.85
N ASN A 58 7.75 8.46 5.31
CA ASN A 58 7.91 9.64 4.45
C ASN A 58 6.79 9.77 3.41
N CYS A 59 5.58 9.32 3.74
CA CYS A 59 4.36 9.64 3.02
C CYS A 59 3.74 10.95 3.55
N GLY A 60 2.84 11.55 2.77
CA GLY A 60 2.11 12.76 3.15
C GLY A 60 0.86 12.51 4.02
N LEU A 61 0.75 11.34 4.64
CA LEU A 61 -0.43 10.93 5.40
C LEU A 61 -0.48 11.67 6.74
N ARG A 62 -1.65 12.25 7.05
CA ARG A 62 -1.91 12.92 8.33
C ARG A 62 -2.61 12.01 9.35
N SER A 63 -3.32 11.02 8.85
CA SER A 63 -4.04 10.02 9.63
C SER A 63 -4.13 8.74 8.84
N LEU A 64 -4.30 7.62 9.55
CA LEU A 64 -4.77 6.38 8.93
C LEU A 64 -6.30 6.41 8.86
N PRO A 65 -6.90 5.86 7.80
CA PRO A 65 -8.35 5.66 7.75
C PRO A 65 -8.82 4.64 8.79
#